data_AF-A0A7G1KSF3-F1
#
_entry.id   AF-A0A7G1KSF3-F1
#
_cell.length_a   1.000
_cell.length_b   1.000
_cell.length_c   1.000
_cell.angle_alpha   90.00
_cell.angle_beta   90.00
_cell.angle_gamma   90.00
#
_symmetry.space_group_name_H-M   'P 1'
#
loop_
_entity.id
_entity.type
_entity.pdbx_description
1 polymer ?
#
loop_
_entity_poly.entity_id
_entity_poly.type
_entity_poly.pdbx_seq_one_letter_code
_entity_poly.pdbx_strand_id
1 'polypeptide(L)' 'MPFSTLAIHQLAAITQQETHLTPDAPFTIDQAHSIVQFHMDCRAKCCPPKAATLHALTDGGKVVPSASKPR' A
#
# COMPACT_ATOMS: atom_id res chain seq x y z
N MET A 1 30.08 3.68 7.71
CA MET A 1 28.98 4.64 7.87
C MET A 1 27.65 3.89 7.83
N PRO A 2 27.17 3.34 8.95
CA PRO A 2 25.98 2.49 8.98
C PRO A 2 24.67 3.28 8.80
N PHE A 3 24.66 4.57 9.11
CA PHE A 3 23.47 5.43 9.03
C PHE A 3 23.05 5.76 7.59
N SER A 4 23.98 5.75 6.64
CA SER A 4 23.71 6.04 5.22
C SER A 4 22.78 4.97 4.62
N THR A 5 22.95 3.71 4.99
CA THR A 5 22.11 2.60 4.52
C THR A 5 20.68 2.73 5.04
N LEU A 6 20.49 3.00 6.34
CA LEU A 6 19.15 3.17 6.92
C LEU A 6 18.40 4.34 6.27
N ALA A 7 19.06 5.50 6.12
CA ALA A 7 18.45 6.68 5.51
C ALA A 7 18.01 6.43 4.05
N ILE A 8 18.80 5.68 3.27
CA ILE A 8 18.43 5.29 1.89
C ILE A 8 17.19 4.38 1.90
N HIS A 9 17.12 3.39 2.80
CA HIS A 9 15.95 2.51 2.90
C HIS A 9 14.69 3.27 3.33
N GLN A 10 14.80 4.21 4.26
CA GLN A 10 13.68 5.03 4.69
C GLN A 10 13.16 5.92 3.56
N LEU A 11 14.04 6.56 2.80
CA LEU A 11 13.65 7.37 1.64
C LEU A 11 12.97 6.52 0.55
N ALA A 12 13.51 5.34 0.26
CA ALA A 12 12.90 4.42 -0.70
C ALA A 12 11.50 3.98 -0.24
N ALA A 13 11.33 3.67 1.04
CA ALA A 13 10.02 3.30 1.59
C ALA A 13 9.01 4.46 1.48
N ILE A 14 9.40 5.69 1.83
CA ILE A 14 8.52 6.87 1.73
C ILE A 14 8.11 7.12 0.27
N THR A 15 9.06 7.10 -0.65
CA THR A 15 8.76 7.33 -2.08
C THR A 15 7.87 6.23 -2.67
N GLN A 16 8.05 4.97 -2.26
CA GLN A 16 7.16 3.87 -2.61
C GLN A 16 5.77 3.99 -1.97
N GLN A 17 5.63 4.67 -0.83
CA GLN A 17 4.32 4.93 -0.23
C GLN A 17 3.56 6.02 -0.98
N GLU A 18 4.24 7.03 -1.52
CA GLU A 18 3.61 8.17 -2.20
C GLU A 18 3.37 7.93 -3.69
N THR A 19 4.10 7.01 -4.31
CA THR A 19 3.97 6.75 -5.75
C THR A 19 2.62 6.12 -6.12
N HIS A 20 2.16 6.37 -7.35
CA HIS A 20 1.02 5.67 -7.96
C HIS A 20 1.45 4.52 -8.89
N LEU A 21 2.70 4.06 -8.74
CA LEU A 21 3.19 2.89 -9.47
C LEU A 21 2.70 1.59 -8.82
N THR A 22 2.62 0.55 -9.63
CA THR A 22 2.33 -0.81 -9.15
C THR A 22 3.47 -1.26 -8.23
N PRO A 23 3.18 -1.71 -7.00
CA PRO A 23 4.23 -2.21 -6.12
C PRO A 23 4.79 -3.53 -6.68
N ASP A 24 6.12 -3.68 -6.58
CA ASP A 24 6.82 -4.88 -7.07
C ASP A 24 6.47 -6.15 -6.27
N ALA A 25 6.02 -5.98 -5.03
CA ALA A 25 5.61 -7.06 -4.14
C ALA A 25 4.29 -6.72 -3.42
N PRO A 26 3.49 -7.73 -3.03
CA PRO A 26 2.33 -7.51 -2.17
C PRO A 26 2.74 -6.87 -0.83
N PHE A 27 1.91 -5.97 -0.32
CA PHE A 27 2.12 -5.37 0.99
C PHE A 27 1.88 -6.38 2.12
N THR A 28 2.65 -6.27 3.19
CA THR A 28 2.28 -6.89 4.47
C THR A 28 1.05 -6.19 5.06
N ILE A 29 0.38 -6.82 6.03
CA ILE A 29 -0.80 -6.22 6.69
C ILE A 29 -0.45 -4.87 7.35
N ASP A 30 0.71 -4.79 7.98
CA ASP A 30 1.19 -3.55 8.63
C ASP A 30 1.44 -2.43 7.60
N GLN A 31 2.14 -2.75 6.51
CA GLN A 31 2.35 -1.81 5.40
C GLN A 31 1.02 -1.36 4.80
N ALA A 32 0.08 -2.29 4.62
CA ALA A 32 -1.23 -2.02 4.05
C ALA A 32 -2.04 -1.01 4.91
N HIS A 33 -1.95 -1.09 6.24
CA HIS A 33 -2.55 -0.09 7.14
C HIS A 33 -1.93 1.29 6.99
N SER A 34 -0.63 1.40 6.72
CA SER A 34 0.02 2.69 6.48
C SER A 34 -0.35 3.25 5.10
N ILE A 35 -0.27 2.44 4.04
CA ILE A 35 -0.57 2.85 2.66
C ILE A 35 -2.02 3.35 2.52
N VAL A 36 -3.00 2.72 3.18
CA VAL A 36 -4.41 3.14 3.07
C VAL A 36 -4.64 4.54 3.64
N GLN A 37 -3.80 4.98 4.59
CA GLN A 37 -3.85 6.34 5.15
C GLN A 37 -3.28 7.36 4.14
N PHE A 38 -2.14 7.07 3.52
CA PHE A 38 -1.56 7.92 2.47
C PHE A 38 -2.47 8.03 1.24
N HIS A 39 -3.15 6.94 0.87
CA HIS A 39 -4.02 6.89 -0.31
C HIS A 39 -5.50 7.03 0.05
N MET A 40 -5.85 7.76 1.11
CA MET A 40 -7.23 7.90 1.57
C MET A 40 -8.16 8.48 0.47
N ASP A 41 -7.68 9.48 -0.26
CA ASP A 41 -8.44 10.17 -1.32
C ASP A 41 -8.41 9.46 -2.68
N CYS A 42 -7.53 8.45 -2.83
CA CYS A 42 -7.43 7.71 -4.07
C CYS A 42 -8.62 6.77 -4.28
N ARG A 43 -8.97 6.49 -5.54
CA ARG A 43 -9.87 5.39 -5.88
C ARG A 43 -9.04 4.16 -6.22
N ALA A 44 -9.38 2.99 -5.66
CA ALA A 44 -8.63 1.75 -5.89
C ALA A 44 -8.52 1.39 -7.38
N LYS A 45 -9.58 1.64 -8.17
CA LYS A 45 -9.59 1.46 -9.62
C LYS A 45 -8.48 2.22 -10.37
N CYS A 46 -8.03 3.37 -9.84
CA CYS A 46 -7.04 4.22 -10.50
C CYS A 46 -5.73 4.35 -9.70
N CYS A 47 -5.60 3.65 -8.57
CA CYS A 47 -4.44 3.73 -7.69
C CYS A 47 -3.95 2.30 -7.40
N PRO A 48 -2.90 1.84 -8.11
CA PRO A 48 -2.33 0.52 -7.91
C PRO A 48 -1.91 0.22 -6.46
N PRO A 49 -1.27 1.14 -5.70
CA PRO A 49 -1.00 0.92 -4.28
C PRO A 49 -2.27 0.66 -3.46
N LYS A 50 -3.32 1.48 -3.65
CA LYS A 50 -4.59 1.29 -2.92
C LYS A 50 -5.25 -0.04 -3.29
N ALA A 51 -5.21 -0.44 -4.56
CA ALA A 51 -5.73 -1.74 -4.98
C ALA A 51 -4.96 -2.90 -4.33
N ALA A 52 -3.63 -2.84 -4.33
CA ALA A 52 -2.76 -3.85 -3.72
C ALA A 52 -2.98 -3.93 -2.19
N THR A 53 -3.12 -2.79 -1.51
CA THR A 53 -3.48 -2.70 -0.09
C THR A 53 -4.81 -3.37 0.20
N LEU A 54 -5.85 -3.07 -0.58
CA LEU A 54 -7.15 -3.70 -0.41
C LEU A 54 -7.11 -5.20 -0.71
N HIS A 55 -6.21 -5.66 -1.57
CA HIS A 55 -5.97 -7.08 -1.80
C HIS A 55 -5.35 -7.72 -0.54
N ALA A 56 -4.24 -7.18 -0.05
CA ALA A 56 -3.53 -7.69 1.12
C ALA A 56 -4.41 -7.75 2.38
N LEU A 57 -5.21 -6.70 2.63
CA LEU A 57 -6.14 -6.68 3.76
C LEU A 57 -7.30 -7.67 3.61
N THR A 58 -7.75 -7.95 2.39
CA THR A 58 -8.77 -8.97 2.15
C THR A 58 -8.20 -10.37 2.34
N ASP A 59 -7.01 -10.64 1.80
CA ASP A 59 -6.34 -11.93 1.95
C ASP A 59 -6.03 -12.24 3.43
N GLY A 60 -5.58 -11.24 4.19
CA GLY A 60 -5.39 -11.36 5.64
C GLY A 60 -6.67 -11.32 6.50
N GLY A 61 -7.86 -11.33 5.88
CA GLY A 61 -9.15 -11.34 6.59
C GLY A 61 -9.47 -10.07 7.38
N LYS A 62 -8.80 -8.94 7.11
CA LYS A 62 -9.01 -7.65 7.78
C LYS A 62 -10.11 -6.82 7.13
N VAL A 63 -10.36 -7.02 5.85
CA VAL A 63 -11.40 -6.32 5.08
C VAL A 63 -12.20 -7.31 4.25
N VAL A 64 -13.52 -7.37 4.48
CA VAL A 64 -14.43 -8.11 3.62
C VAL A 64 -14.85 -7.21 2.44
N PRO A 65 -14.60 -7.61 1.18
CA PRO A 65 -15.05 -6.85 0.03
C PRO A 65 -16.56 -6.66 0.03
N SER A 66 -17.02 -5.46 -0.34
CA SER A 66 -18.46 -5.22 -0.49
C SER A 66 -18.98 -5.95 -1.72
N ALA A 67 -20.01 -6.77 -1.56
CA ALA A 67 -20.66 -7.47 -2.68
C ALA A 67 -21.47 -6.53 -3.60
N SER A 68 -21.78 -5.30 -3.14
CA SER A 68 -22.65 -4.37 -3.87
C SER A 68 -21.90 -3.38 -4.77
N LYS A 69 -20.58 -3.29 -4.68
CA LYS A 69 -19.77 -2.37 -5.50
C LYS A 69 -18.56 -3.10 -6.10
N PRO A 70 -18.47 -3.24 -7.44
CA PRO A 70 -17.26 -3.79 -8.07
C PRO A 70 -16.06 -2.86 -7.83
N ARG A 71 -14.88 -3.45 -7.61
CA ARG A 71 -13.61 -2.73 -7.35
C ARG A 71 -13.11 -1.97 -8.58
#